data_AF-A0A9E3T2H3-F1
#
_entry.id   AF-A0A9E3T2H3-F1
#
_cell.length_a   1.000
_cell.length_b   1.000
_cell.length_c   1.000
_cell.angle_alpha   90.00
_cell.angle_beta   90.00
_cell.angle_gamma   90.00
#
_symmetry.space_group_name_H-M   'P 1'
#
loop_
_entity.id
_entity.type
_entity.pdbx_description
1 polymer ?
#
loop_
_entity_poly.entity_id
_entity_poly.type
_entity_poly.pdbx_seq_one_letter_code
_entity_poly.pdbx_strand_id
1 'polypeptide(L)'
;MFNWLTQYFRQQEGLRRAPHVAAVAQHNAALWPQLSEVETQARVYQQSPWVYLAINRIAEAAALVPLRVLRLEGEQQNEVVRHPVEDLLDHPNPYLSRFELIEQTVGMLELTGNAYWFLSGDGRGTPTQIWPLRPDRMSIVPDPATYVRGYLYEIDGQRIPLEAAEVIHFKRWHPANDYYGLSTLEAGRVAIVSDRAMAEWNRNTFSQDNGVPAGIVNVKEYVSDADFERIKRDWRQSYGGPQRRTAFLRGGGIEWQNIGLSHTDLDFLNGREAHRNEILNLYGIPVGLISENATEANAKVAERLFIERTLWPKLVRIAQKISQELLPFWAGEHVAAFEDIRPTDGQARLNEIRTAYPVLSINEIRQQYYHLPPVMWGDLPVGQAVPAETPNGSGQDRAEVDSGAADGTKAALLELRSWERFTLKRWGQEDRRAFEVRALPDEVAFEVVTGLLAAESPGAVQAVFQGAREELLAN
;
A
#
# COMPACT_ATOMS: atom_id res chain seq x y z
N MET A 1 25.06 -1.05 29.21
CA MET A 1 23.90 -0.13 29.19
C MET A 1 22.64 -0.96 29.00
N PHE A 2 21.83 -1.00 30.07
CA PHE A 2 20.43 -1.42 30.25
C PHE A 2 19.65 -2.20 29.15
N ASN A 3 19.99 -3.47 28.95
CA ASN A 3 19.23 -4.72 29.25
C ASN A 3 17.69 -4.73 29.51
N TRP A 4 16.84 -3.82 29.00
CA TRP A 4 15.40 -3.85 29.34
C TRP A 4 14.66 -5.09 28.77
N LEU A 5 14.99 -5.58 27.57
CA LEU A 5 14.40 -6.81 27.01
C LEU A 5 14.71 -8.05 27.86
N THR A 6 15.97 -8.21 28.26
CA THR A 6 16.38 -9.23 29.25
C THR A 6 15.74 -9.01 30.62
N GLN A 7 15.50 -7.78 31.07
CA GLN A 7 14.73 -7.52 32.30
C GLN A 7 13.23 -7.81 32.12
N TYR A 8 12.68 -7.63 30.92
CA TYR A 8 11.30 -7.93 30.58
C TYR A 8 11.06 -9.44 30.54
N PHE A 9 11.94 -10.20 29.87
CA PHE A 9 11.94 -11.66 29.90
C PHE A 9 12.24 -12.21 31.30
N ARG A 10 13.11 -11.57 32.10
CA ARG A 10 13.37 -11.96 33.50
C ARG A 10 12.23 -11.55 34.45
N GLN A 11 11.46 -10.50 34.16
CA GLN A 11 10.23 -10.14 34.89
C GLN A 11 9.10 -11.12 34.62
N GLN A 12 9.07 -11.77 33.45
CA GLN A 12 8.09 -12.83 33.16
C GLN A 12 8.34 -14.11 33.99
N GLU A 13 9.56 -14.37 34.45
CA GLU A 13 9.85 -15.52 35.33
C GLU A 13 9.13 -15.40 36.69
N GLY A 14 8.77 -14.19 37.12
CA GLY A 14 8.01 -13.93 38.35
C GLY A 14 6.49 -13.84 38.18
N LEU A 15 5.98 -13.77 36.94
CA LEU A 15 4.54 -13.69 36.67
C LEU A 15 3.95 -15.11 36.64
N ARG A 16 2.82 -15.29 37.34
CA ARG A 16 2.10 -16.56 37.32
C ARG A 16 1.68 -16.86 35.87
N ARG A 17 2.05 -18.03 35.36
CA ARG A 17 1.58 -18.52 34.06
C ARG A 17 0.07 -18.40 33.99
N ALA A 18 -0.43 -17.95 32.84
CA ALA A 18 -1.85 -17.79 32.59
C ALA A 18 -2.59 -19.12 32.86
N PRO A 19 -3.42 -19.21 33.91
CA PRO A 19 -3.96 -20.49 34.37
C PRO A 19 -4.94 -21.12 33.35
N HIS A 20 -5.51 -20.29 32.48
CA HIS A 20 -6.42 -20.74 31.43
C HIS A 20 -5.71 -21.37 30.24
N VAL A 21 -4.39 -21.16 30.03
CA VAL A 21 -3.67 -21.72 28.87
C VAL A 21 -3.76 -23.24 28.83
N ALA A 22 -3.64 -23.89 29.99
CA ALA A 22 -3.81 -25.33 30.10
C ALA A 22 -5.23 -25.79 29.75
N ALA A 23 -6.25 -25.07 30.21
CA ALA A 23 -7.66 -25.39 29.93
C ALA A 23 -8.01 -25.16 28.46
N VAL A 24 -7.53 -24.05 27.86
CA VAL A 24 -7.71 -23.71 26.45
C VAL A 24 -7.02 -24.74 25.55
N ALA A 25 -5.78 -25.11 25.87
CA ALA A 25 -5.05 -26.14 25.12
C ALA A 25 -5.79 -27.49 25.15
N GLN A 26 -6.32 -27.90 26.31
CA GLN A 26 -7.10 -29.13 26.43
C GLN A 26 -8.44 -29.07 25.69
N HIS A 27 -9.17 -27.95 25.77
CA HIS A 27 -10.44 -27.76 25.07
C HIS A 27 -10.25 -27.85 23.55
N ASN A 28 -9.24 -27.15 23.04
CA ASN A 28 -8.99 -27.04 21.61
C ASN A 28 -8.18 -28.20 21.02
N ALA A 29 -7.51 -29.03 21.83
CA ALA A 29 -6.82 -30.23 21.34
C ALA A 29 -7.76 -31.23 20.63
N ALA A 30 -9.07 -31.15 20.92
CA ALA A 30 -10.11 -31.92 20.23
C ALA A 30 -10.67 -31.21 18.99
N LEU A 31 -10.45 -29.90 18.85
CA LEU A 31 -10.94 -29.06 17.76
C LEU A 31 -9.85 -28.93 16.69
N TRP A 32 -9.63 -30.02 15.95
CA TRP A 32 -8.78 -29.97 14.76
C TRP A 32 -9.46 -29.11 13.68
N PRO A 33 -8.70 -28.26 12.97
CA PRO A 33 -9.26 -27.49 11.88
C PRO A 33 -9.83 -28.42 10.81
N GLN A 34 -10.98 -28.06 10.24
CA GLN A 34 -11.51 -28.75 9.08
C GLN A 34 -10.70 -28.34 7.85
N LEU A 35 -9.63 -29.10 7.55
CA LEU A 35 -8.76 -28.83 6.40
C LEU A 35 -9.54 -28.72 5.07
N SER A 36 -10.67 -29.43 4.96
CA SER A 36 -11.61 -29.35 3.84
C SER A 36 -12.21 -27.96 3.63
N GLU A 37 -12.35 -27.16 4.68
CA GLU A 37 -12.89 -25.79 4.58
C GLU A 37 -11.91 -24.88 3.84
N VAL A 38 -10.61 -25.02 4.10
CA VAL A 38 -9.55 -24.24 3.41
C VAL A 38 -9.47 -24.60 1.93
N GLU A 39 -9.58 -25.88 1.59
CA GLU A 39 -9.66 -26.31 0.18
C GLU A 39 -10.91 -25.74 -0.51
N THR A 40 -12.03 -25.66 0.21
CA THR A 40 -13.26 -25.03 -0.27
C THR A 40 -13.07 -23.52 -0.48
N GLN A 41 -12.36 -22.84 0.42
CA GLN A 41 -12.01 -21.41 0.28
C GLN A 41 -11.13 -21.16 -0.96
N ALA A 42 -10.13 -21.99 -1.20
CA ALA A 42 -9.29 -21.90 -2.40
C ALA A 42 -10.12 -22.04 -3.69
N ARG A 43 -11.11 -22.95 -3.70
CA ARG A 43 -12.05 -23.10 -4.81
C ARG A 43 -12.93 -21.85 -5.00
N VAL A 44 -13.37 -21.23 -3.91
CA VAL A 44 -14.12 -19.97 -3.96
C VAL A 44 -13.30 -18.85 -4.61
N TYR A 45 -12.02 -18.72 -4.23
CA TYR A 45 -11.11 -17.75 -4.86
C TYR A 45 -10.93 -18.01 -6.37
N GLN A 46 -10.81 -19.27 -6.79
CA GLN A 46 -10.68 -19.62 -8.22
C GLN A 46 -11.95 -19.35 -9.04
N GLN A 47 -13.12 -19.31 -8.41
CA GLN A 47 -14.42 -19.29 -9.09
C GLN A 47 -15.17 -17.96 -8.96
N SER A 48 -14.87 -17.16 -7.93
CA SER A 48 -15.49 -15.85 -7.71
C SER A 48 -14.56 -14.73 -8.20
N PRO A 49 -14.93 -13.99 -9.27
CA PRO A 49 -14.08 -12.93 -9.82
C PRO A 49 -13.89 -11.77 -8.84
N TRP A 50 -14.90 -11.47 -8.01
CA TRP A 50 -14.85 -10.39 -7.03
C TRP A 50 -13.90 -10.70 -5.87
N VAL A 51 -13.91 -11.95 -5.40
CA VAL A 51 -12.96 -12.44 -4.39
C VAL A 51 -11.54 -12.41 -4.96
N TYR A 52 -11.34 -12.95 -6.16
CA TYR A 52 -10.04 -12.96 -6.84
C TYR A 52 -9.47 -11.53 -6.97
N LEU A 53 -10.27 -10.61 -7.52
CA LEU A 53 -9.91 -9.21 -7.66
C LEU A 53 -9.54 -8.57 -6.32
N ALA A 54 -10.34 -8.81 -5.29
CA ALA A 54 -10.16 -8.17 -4.01
C ALA A 54 -8.89 -8.62 -3.29
N ILE A 55 -8.66 -9.93 -3.24
CA ILE A 55 -7.48 -10.50 -2.59
C ILE A 55 -6.22 -10.06 -3.31
N ASN A 56 -6.18 -10.15 -4.65
CA ASN A 56 -4.99 -9.77 -5.42
C ASN A 56 -4.69 -8.28 -5.29
N ARG A 57 -5.71 -7.41 -5.35
CA ARG A 57 -5.48 -5.96 -5.20
C ARG A 57 -4.85 -5.61 -3.86
N ILE A 58 -5.26 -6.27 -2.78
CA ILE A 58 -4.69 -6.07 -1.44
C ILE A 58 -3.29 -6.66 -1.36
N ALA A 59 -3.10 -7.87 -1.90
CA ALA A 59 -1.82 -8.59 -1.85
C ALA A 59 -0.72 -7.89 -2.67
N GLU A 60 -1.02 -7.50 -3.91
CA GLU A 60 -0.12 -6.75 -4.78
C GLU A 60 0.22 -5.39 -4.18
N ALA A 61 -0.79 -4.65 -3.69
CA ALA A 61 -0.56 -3.34 -3.08
C ALA A 61 0.32 -3.44 -1.82
N ALA A 62 0.17 -4.50 -1.03
CA ALA A 62 1.02 -4.74 0.14
C ALA A 62 2.45 -5.13 -0.26
N ALA A 63 2.60 -5.95 -1.29
CA ALA A 63 3.89 -6.41 -1.79
C ALA A 63 4.74 -5.29 -2.42
N LEU A 64 4.10 -4.23 -2.91
CA LEU A 64 4.79 -3.04 -3.43
C LEU A 64 5.48 -2.21 -2.34
N VAL A 65 5.02 -2.27 -1.09
CA VAL A 65 5.53 -1.39 -0.03
C VAL A 65 6.85 -1.93 0.52
N PRO A 66 7.95 -1.16 0.48
CA PRO A 66 9.20 -1.58 1.09
C PRO A 66 9.07 -1.73 2.60
N LEU A 67 9.71 -2.77 3.14
CA LEU A 67 9.86 -2.97 4.57
C LEU A 67 11.28 -2.58 4.99
N ARG A 68 11.39 -1.75 6.01
CA ARG A 68 12.64 -1.29 6.60
C ARG A 68 12.78 -1.78 8.03
N VAL A 69 14.02 -1.98 8.46
CA VAL A 69 14.35 -2.29 9.84
C VAL A 69 14.90 -1.05 10.52
N LEU A 70 14.24 -0.67 11.61
CA LEU A 70 14.61 0.45 12.46
C LEU A 70 15.26 -0.10 13.73
N ARG A 71 16.35 0.51 14.18
CA ARG A 71 16.95 0.26 15.49
C ARG A 71 16.33 1.22 16.50
N LEU A 72 15.92 0.68 17.64
CA LEU A 72 15.47 1.46 18.77
C LEU A 72 16.69 1.89 19.61
N GLU A 73 16.89 3.20 19.74
CA GLU A 73 17.87 3.80 20.64
C GLU A 73 17.11 4.72 21.62
N GLY A 74 16.56 4.12 22.68
CA GLY A 74 15.63 4.80 23.58
C GLY A 74 14.30 5.08 22.89
N GLU A 75 13.89 6.33 22.81
CA GLU A 75 12.68 6.76 22.08
C GLU A 75 12.95 7.00 20.58
N GLN A 76 14.21 7.06 20.16
CA GLN A 76 14.57 7.33 18.76
C GLN A 76 14.56 6.05 17.94
N GLN A 77 14.02 6.16 16.72
CA GLN A 77 14.02 5.09 15.72
C GLN A 77 14.99 5.49 14.62
N ASN A 78 16.15 4.84 14.58
CA ASN A 78 17.18 5.10 13.59
C ASN A 78 17.15 4.00 12.53
N GLU A 79 17.02 4.37 11.26
CA GLU A 79 17.01 3.40 10.16
C GLU A 79 18.35 2.66 10.10
N VAL A 80 18.29 1.32 10.05
CA VAL A 80 19.48 0.49 9.88
C VAL A 80 19.70 0.29 8.39
N VAL A 81 20.78 0.85 7.86
CA VAL A 81 21.14 0.67 6.46
C VAL A 81 21.44 -0.81 6.19
N ARG A 82 20.58 -1.46 5.37
CA ARG A 82 20.67 -2.86 4.93
C ARG A 82 20.82 -3.84 6.10
N HIS A 83 19.79 -3.95 6.93
CA HIS A 83 19.74 -5.01 7.92
C HIS A 83 19.68 -6.39 7.22
N PRO A 84 20.33 -7.46 7.74
CA PRO A 84 20.32 -8.78 7.10
C PRO A 84 18.93 -9.38 6.83
N VAL A 85 17.93 -8.95 7.60
CA VAL A 85 16.51 -9.33 7.38
C VAL A 85 15.95 -8.72 6.09
N GLU A 86 16.38 -7.51 5.73
CA GLU A 86 15.97 -6.90 4.46
C GLU A 86 16.50 -7.74 3.29
N ASP A 87 17.77 -8.15 3.35
CA ASP A 87 18.37 -9.05 2.35
C ASP A 87 17.66 -10.42 2.32
N LEU A 88 17.31 -10.97 3.50
CA LEU A 88 16.54 -12.21 3.60
C LEU A 88 15.13 -12.07 3.02
N LEU A 89 14.47 -10.93 3.20
CA LEU A 89 13.14 -10.70 2.63
C LEU A 89 13.19 -10.42 1.13
N ASP A 90 14.27 -9.81 0.62
CA ASP A 90 14.51 -9.61 -0.81
C ASP A 90 14.80 -10.94 -1.52
N HIS A 91 15.50 -11.86 -0.84
CA HIS A 91 15.85 -13.18 -1.33
C HIS A 91 15.44 -14.28 -0.34
N PRO A 92 14.12 -14.50 -0.14
CA PRO A 92 13.62 -15.42 0.90
C PRO A 92 14.00 -16.87 0.62
N ASN A 93 14.02 -17.28 -0.63
CA ASN A 93 14.51 -18.58 -1.04
C ASN A 93 14.94 -18.51 -2.52
N PRO A 94 15.55 -19.57 -3.09
CA PRO A 94 16.01 -19.55 -4.48
C PRO A 94 14.92 -19.37 -5.55
N TYR A 95 13.64 -19.44 -5.17
CA TYR A 95 12.50 -19.49 -6.09
C TYR A 95 11.56 -18.29 -5.99
N LEU A 96 11.54 -17.60 -4.84
CA LEU A 96 10.62 -16.50 -4.57
C LEU A 96 11.38 -15.20 -4.39
N SER A 97 10.78 -14.14 -4.92
CA SER A 97 11.12 -12.75 -4.61
C SER A 97 10.38 -12.25 -3.37
N ARG A 98 10.78 -11.09 -2.83
CA ARG A 98 10.02 -10.38 -1.79
C ARG A 98 8.56 -10.18 -2.16
N PHE A 99 8.32 -9.78 -3.40
CA PHE A 99 6.98 -9.48 -3.90
C PHE A 99 6.09 -10.71 -3.76
N GLU A 100 6.54 -11.86 -4.27
CA GLU A 100 5.79 -13.12 -4.22
C GLU A 100 5.62 -13.63 -2.78
N LEU A 101 6.61 -13.45 -1.91
CA LEU A 101 6.48 -13.83 -0.49
C LEU A 101 5.37 -13.02 0.20
N ILE A 102 5.39 -11.70 0.08
CA ILE A 102 4.39 -10.83 0.73
C ILE A 102 3.03 -11.04 0.09
N GLU A 103 2.96 -11.17 -1.23
CA GLU A 103 1.73 -11.45 -1.98
C GLU A 103 1.07 -12.75 -1.49
N GLN A 104 1.83 -13.86 -1.40
CA GLN A 104 1.32 -15.14 -0.89
C GLN A 104 0.88 -15.03 0.58
N THR A 105 1.62 -14.28 1.40
CA THR A 105 1.31 -14.11 2.82
C THR A 105 0.00 -13.38 3.03
N VAL A 106 -0.16 -12.24 2.36
CA VAL A 106 -1.38 -11.43 2.43
C VAL A 106 -2.54 -12.18 1.77
N GLY A 107 -2.31 -12.83 0.64
CA GLY A 107 -3.29 -13.65 -0.05
C GLY A 107 -3.87 -14.75 0.86
N MET A 108 -3.00 -15.54 1.50
CA MET A 108 -3.42 -16.60 2.42
C MET A 108 -4.11 -16.06 3.69
N LEU A 109 -3.69 -14.91 4.20
CA LEU A 109 -4.35 -14.24 5.33
C LEU A 109 -5.76 -13.77 5.00
N GLU A 110 -5.98 -13.25 3.79
CA GLU A 110 -7.31 -12.83 3.33
C GLU A 110 -8.20 -14.03 2.96
N LEU A 111 -7.59 -15.09 2.43
CA LEU A 111 -8.28 -16.31 2.00
C LEU A 111 -8.71 -17.19 3.17
N THR A 112 -7.80 -17.42 4.13
CA THR A 112 -7.95 -18.47 5.16
C THR A 112 -7.87 -17.93 6.59
N GLY A 113 -7.61 -16.63 6.75
CA GLY A 113 -7.35 -16.02 8.05
C GLY A 113 -5.95 -16.35 8.63
N ASN A 114 -5.18 -17.21 7.96
CA ASN A 114 -3.92 -17.76 8.43
C ASN A 114 -2.85 -17.74 7.32
N ALA A 115 -1.60 -17.46 7.68
CA ALA A 115 -0.44 -17.68 6.82
C ALA A 115 0.74 -18.12 7.67
N TYR A 116 1.61 -18.94 7.10
CA TYR A 116 2.73 -19.55 7.81
C TYR A 116 4.01 -19.37 7.02
N TRP A 117 5.08 -18.97 7.70
CA TRP A 117 6.43 -19.04 7.17
C TRP A 117 7.24 -20.06 7.94
N PHE A 118 7.86 -21.00 7.23
CA PHE A 118 8.90 -21.84 7.78
C PHE A 118 10.26 -21.16 7.61
N LEU A 119 10.95 -21.02 8.72
CA LEU A 119 12.28 -20.45 8.83
C LEU A 119 13.30 -21.57 8.76
N SER A 120 13.97 -21.68 7.62
CA SER A 120 15.07 -22.63 7.45
C SER A 120 16.39 -21.93 7.77
N GLY A 121 17.26 -22.59 8.53
CA GLY A 121 18.57 -22.09 8.92
C GLY A 121 19.69 -23.09 8.61
N ASP A 122 20.93 -22.63 8.74
CA ASP A 122 22.14 -23.46 8.58
C ASP A 122 22.59 -24.13 9.89
N GLY A 123 21.73 -24.15 10.92
CA GLY A 123 22.02 -24.66 12.25
C GLY A 123 22.78 -23.70 13.17
N ARG A 124 23.10 -22.46 12.73
CA ARG A 124 23.77 -21.44 13.57
C ARG A 124 22.82 -20.57 14.39
N GLY A 125 21.53 -20.89 14.39
CA GLY A 125 20.51 -20.17 15.14
C GLY A 125 20.00 -18.89 14.48
N THR A 126 20.32 -18.66 13.20
CA THR A 126 19.77 -17.54 12.41
C THR A 126 19.16 -18.09 11.13
N PRO A 127 17.94 -17.69 10.75
CA PRO A 127 17.31 -18.18 9.54
C PRO A 127 18.00 -17.61 8.29
N THR A 128 18.20 -18.47 7.29
CA THR A 128 18.81 -18.15 6.01
C THR A 128 17.82 -18.22 4.85
N GLN A 129 16.66 -18.87 5.07
CA GLN A 129 15.59 -18.96 4.08
C GLN A 129 14.21 -18.90 4.74
N ILE A 130 13.25 -18.40 3.98
CA ILE A 130 11.83 -18.30 4.33
C ILE A 130 11.02 -19.07 3.30
N TRP A 131 10.21 -20.02 3.77
CA TRP A 131 9.34 -20.83 2.94
C TRP A 131 7.87 -20.60 3.34
N PRO A 132 7.04 -19.98 2.48
CA PRO A 132 5.62 -19.87 2.77
C PRO A 132 4.97 -21.26 2.73
N LEU A 133 4.31 -21.62 3.82
CA LEU A 133 3.61 -22.89 3.95
C LEU A 133 2.11 -22.69 3.80
N ARG A 134 1.48 -23.64 3.09
CA ARG A 134 0.05 -23.59 2.83
C ARG A 134 -0.77 -23.90 4.10
N PRO A 135 -1.76 -23.08 4.46
CA PRO A 135 -2.61 -23.31 5.63
C PRO A 135 -3.44 -24.60 5.60
N ASP A 136 -3.85 -25.08 4.42
CA ASP A 136 -4.66 -26.33 4.27
C ASP A 136 -3.89 -27.60 4.67
N ARG A 137 -2.59 -27.48 4.86
CA ARG A 137 -1.68 -28.58 5.21
C ARG A 137 -1.07 -28.41 6.60
N MET A 138 -1.50 -27.40 7.35
CA MET A 138 -0.89 -27.01 8.61
C MET A 138 -1.84 -27.24 9.79
N SER A 139 -1.36 -27.91 10.83
CA SER A 139 -2.07 -28.08 12.10
C SER A 139 -1.23 -27.59 13.27
N ILE A 140 -1.88 -26.92 14.23
CA ILE A 140 -1.23 -26.43 15.45
C ILE A 140 -1.29 -27.52 16.50
N VAL A 141 -0.18 -27.77 17.18
CA VAL A 141 -0.11 -28.68 18.33
C VAL A 141 -0.19 -27.83 19.61
N PRO A 142 -1.35 -27.79 20.29
CA PRO A 142 -1.52 -26.99 21.49
C PRO A 142 -0.68 -27.55 22.65
N ASP A 143 -0.20 -26.66 23.52
CA ASP A 143 0.57 -27.04 24.71
C ASP A 143 0.05 -26.34 25.97
N PRO A 144 -0.19 -27.09 27.07
CA PRO A 144 -0.60 -26.49 28.33
C PRO A 144 0.43 -25.55 28.98
N ALA A 145 1.72 -25.65 28.62
CA ALA A 145 2.79 -24.85 29.21
C ALA A 145 3.24 -23.69 28.32
N THR A 146 3.36 -23.91 27.01
CA THR A 146 3.88 -22.92 26.05
C THR A 146 2.82 -22.32 25.13
N TYR A 147 1.54 -22.64 25.34
CA TYR A 147 0.39 -22.31 24.46
C TYR A 147 0.41 -23.08 23.13
N VAL A 148 1.52 -23.05 22.40
CA VAL A 148 1.78 -23.84 21.19
C VAL A 148 3.08 -24.63 21.39
N ARG A 149 3.03 -25.95 21.22
CA ARG A 149 4.22 -26.82 21.24
C ARG A 149 5.00 -26.73 19.94
N GLY A 150 4.27 -26.68 18.84
CA GLY A 150 4.80 -26.73 17.50
C GLY A 150 3.68 -26.90 16.49
N TYR A 151 4.05 -27.24 15.27
CA TYR A 151 3.14 -27.40 14.16
C TYR A 151 3.34 -28.77 13.50
N LEU A 152 2.32 -29.21 12.77
CA LEU A 152 2.36 -30.43 11.98
C LEU A 152 2.00 -30.06 10.54
N TYR A 153 2.93 -30.30 9.63
CA TYR A 153 2.73 -30.09 8.21
C TYR A 153 2.48 -31.43 7.51
N GLU A 154 1.34 -31.57 6.84
CA GLU A 154 0.90 -32.82 6.21
C GLU A 154 0.87 -32.70 4.67
N ILE A 155 1.62 -33.55 3.98
CA ILE A 155 1.62 -33.67 2.51
C ILE A 155 1.48 -35.14 2.16
N ASP A 156 0.47 -35.50 1.37
CA ASP A 156 0.26 -36.85 0.83
C ASP A 156 0.35 -37.97 1.89
N GLY A 157 -0.16 -37.70 3.09
CA GLY A 157 -0.15 -38.61 4.24
C GLY A 157 1.16 -38.64 5.05
N GLN A 158 2.20 -37.93 4.60
CA GLN A 158 3.42 -37.73 5.37
C GLN A 158 3.25 -36.55 6.33
N ARG A 159 3.53 -36.80 7.61
CA ARG A 159 3.47 -35.82 8.69
C ARG A 159 4.86 -35.35 9.06
N ILE A 160 5.11 -34.05 8.89
CA ILE A 160 6.38 -33.40 9.18
C ILE A 160 6.16 -32.53 10.43
N PRO A 161 6.71 -32.93 11.60
CA PRO A 161 6.63 -32.09 12.79
C PRO A 161 7.59 -30.90 12.64
N LEU A 162 7.13 -29.72 13.03
CA LEU A 162 7.87 -28.46 13.03
C LEU A 162 7.87 -27.86 14.43
N GLU A 163 8.99 -27.29 14.85
CA GLU A 163 9.08 -26.62 16.15
C GLU A 163 8.37 -25.26 16.11
N ALA A 164 7.90 -24.79 17.28
CA ALA A 164 7.25 -23.49 17.35
C ALA A 164 8.17 -22.32 16.95
N ALA A 165 9.48 -22.45 17.18
CA ALA A 165 10.47 -21.44 16.81
C ALA A 165 10.78 -21.41 15.30
N GLU A 166 10.48 -22.50 14.58
CA GLU A 166 10.73 -22.60 13.13
C GLU A 166 9.59 -21.99 12.30
N VAL A 167 8.45 -21.66 12.91
CA VAL A 167 7.25 -21.26 12.19
C VAL A 167 6.74 -19.91 12.68
N ILE A 168 6.68 -18.93 11.78
CA ILE A 168 5.96 -17.68 12.01
C ILE A 168 4.51 -17.86 11.57
N HIS A 169 3.57 -17.75 12.52
CA HIS A 169 2.15 -17.87 12.24
C HIS A 169 1.46 -16.50 12.23
N PHE A 170 1.21 -15.98 11.03
CA PHE A 170 0.37 -14.81 10.84
C PHE A 170 -1.10 -15.22 10.96
N LYS A 171 -1.82 -14.63 11.93
CA LYS A 171 -3.24 -14.93 12.13
C LYS A 171 -4.09 -13.66 12.22
N ARG A 172 -5.33 -13.76 11.75
CA ARG A 172 -6.38 -12.78 12.01
C ARG A 172 -7.02 -13.05 13.36
N TRP A 173 -7.72 -12.05 13.88
CA TRP A 173 -8.51 -12.24 15.09
C TRP A 173 -9.72 -13.15 14.79
N HIS A 174 -10.02 -14.07 15.71
CA HIS A 174 -11.18 -14.94 15.64
C HIS A 174 -11.86 -15.00 17.01
N PRO A 175 -13.17 -14.68 17.12
CA PRO A 175 -13.86 -14.64 18.41
C PRO A 175 -14.18 -16.02 19.01
N ALA A 176 -14.13 -17.08 18.20
CA ALA A 176 -14.58 -18.43 18.57
C ALA A 176 -13.46 -19.48 18.44
N ASN A 177 -12.24 -19.07 18.09
CA ASN A 177 -11.10 -19.96 17.96
C ASN A 177 -9.83 -19.25 18.48
N ASP A 178 -9.14 -19.86 19.42
CA ASP A 178 -7.95 -19.27 20.05
C ASP A 178 -6.68 -19.45 19.21
N TYR A 179 -6.68 -20.46 18.35
CA TYR A 179 -5.51 -20.90 17.59
C TYR A 179 -5.53 -20.36 16.16
N TYR A 180 -6.66 -20.41 15.46
CA TYR A 180 -6.77 -20.04 14.05
C TYR A 180 -7.45 -18.68 13.85
N GLY A 181 -7.05 -17.96 12.80
CA GLY A 181 -7.70 -16.72 12.40
C GLY A 181 -8.97 -16.94 11.59
N LEU A 182 -9.91 -15.99 11.68
CA LEU A 182 -11.14 -15.95 10.89
C LEU A 182 -10.85 -15.35 9.51
N SER A 183 -11.32 -16.02 8.45
CA SER A 183 -11.20 -15.53 7.08
C SER A 183 -12.24 -14.44 6.77
N THR A 184 -11.90 -13.48 5.90
CA THR A 184 -12.91 -12.58 5.33
C THR A 184 -13.96 -13.36 4.51
N LEU A 185 -13.56 -14.48 3.88
CA LEU A 185 -14.49 -15.34 3.13
C LEU A 185 -15.55 -15.98 4.03
N GLU A 186 -15.16 -16.41 5.23
CA GLU A 186 -16.09 -17.03 6.18
C GLU A 186 -17.15 -16.01 6.63
N ALA A 187 -16.73 -14.77 6.89
CA ALA A 187 -17.64 -13.68 7.22
C ALA A 187 -18.58 -13.32 6.06
N GLY A 188 -18.08 -13.33 4.82
CA GLY A 188 -18.82 -13.01 3.60
C GLY A 188 -19.52 -14.18 2.90
N ARG A 189 -19.51 -15.37 3.50
CA ARG A 189 -19.88 -16.62 2.81
C ARG A 189 -21.26 -16.58 2.16
N VAL A 190 -22.25 -15.99 2.82
CA VAL A 190 -23.62 -15.90 2.32
C VAL A 190 -23.68 -15.08 1.03
N ALA A 191 -23.08 -13.89 1.02
CA ALA A 191 -23.06 -13.01 -0.16
C ALA A 191 -22.34 -13.67 -1.34
N ILE A 192 -21.20 -14.31 -1.09
CA ILE A 192 -20.38 -14.96 -2.12
C ILE A 192 -21.10 -16.18 -2.72
N VAL A 193 -21.68 -17.03 -1.87
CA VAL A 193 -22.42 -18.22 -2.31
C VAL A 193 -23.67 -17.81 -3.08
N SER A 194 -24.37 -16.75 -2.64
CA SER A 194 -25.53 -16.20 -3.35
C SER A 194 -25.16 -15.65 -4.73
N ASP A 195 -24.10 -14.83 -4.84
CA ASP A 195 -23.61 -14.32 -6.14
C ASP A 195 -23.23 -15.45 -7.09
N ARG A 196 -22.56 -16.48 -6.57
CA ARG A 196 -22.21 -17.67 -7.33
C ARG A 196 -23.45 -18.44 -7.79
N ALA A 197 -24.41 -18.71 -6.90
CA ALA A 197 -25.63 -19.43 -7.23
C ALA A 197 -26.44 -18.67 -8.31
N MET A 198 -26.47 -17.35 -8.21
CA MET A 198 -27.01 -16.45 -9.22
C MET A 198 -26.29 -16.65 -10.56
N ALA A 199 -24.96 -16.56 -10.58
CA ALA A 199 -24.16 -16.75 -11.79
C ALA A 199 -24.33 -18.13 -12.42
N GLU A 200 -24.40 -19.19 -11.61
CA GLU A 200 -24.66 -20.56 -12.06
C GLU A 200 -26.07 -20.72 -12.63
N TRP A 201 -27.08 -20.13 -11.99
CA TRP A 201 -28.45 -20.13 -12.51
C TRP A 201 -28.50 -19.44 -13.87
N ASN A 202 -27.89 -18.26 -14.01
CA ASN A 202 -27.78 -17.58 -15.31
C ASN A 202 -27.08 -18.45 -16.35
N ARG A 203 -25.93 -19.04 -15.99
CA ARG A 203 -25.21 -19.94 -16.88
C ARG A 203 -26.11 -21.09 -17.33
N ASN A 204 -26.82 -21.76 -16.43
CA ASN A 204 -27.68 -22.89 -16.75
C ASN A 204 -28.90 -22.47 -17.60
N THR A 205 -29.45 -21.27 -17.35
CA THR A 205 -30.59 -20.71 -18.10
C THR A 205 -30.23 -20.33 -19.53
N PHE A 206 -29.02 -19.81 -19.77
CA PHE A 206 -28.56 -19.37 -21.10
C PHE A 206 -27.65 -20.37 -21.83
N SER A 207 -27.12 -21.37 -21.13
CA SER A 207 -26.33 -22.46 -21.72
C SER A 207 -27.23 -23.47 -22.44
N GLN A 208 -26.59 -24.41 -23.13
CA GLN A 208 -27.25 -25.44 -23.96
C GLN A 208 -28.28 -26.28 -23.20
N ASP A 209 -28.19 -26.32 -21.87
CA ASP A 209 -29.07 -27.11 -21.01
C ASP A 209 -30.49 -26.53 -20.85
N ASN A 210 -30.75 -25.29 -21.31
CA ASN A 210 -32.08 -24.67 -21.36
C ASN A 210 -32.91 -24.97 -20.09
N GLY A 211 -32.37 -24.61 -18.92
CA GLY A 211 -32.89 -24.99 -17.59
C GLY A 211 -34.32 -24.54 -17.26
N VAL A 212 -34.99 -23.79 -18.15
CA VAL A 212 -36.40 -23.42 -18.06
C VAL A 212 -37.13 -23.94 -19.30
N PRO A 213 -38.16 -24.81 -19.16
CA PRO A 213 -39.01 -25.19 -20.28
C PRO A 213 -39.55 -23.93 -20.95
N ALA A 214 -39.35 -23.78 -22.26
CA ALA A 214 -39.74 -22.56 -22.96
C ALA A 214 -41.24 -22.20 -22.78
N GLY A 215 -42.09 -23.19 -22.52
CA GLY A 215 -43.51 -23.02 -22.20
C GLY A 215 -44.25 -24.35 -22.12
N ILE A 216 -45.50 -24.31 -21.64
CA ILE A 216 -46.46 -25.42 -21.73
C ILE A 216 -47.23 -25.27 -23.04
N VAL A 217 -47.30 -26.35 -23.80
CA VAL A 217 -48.27 -26.49 -24.89
C VAL A 217 -49.51 -27.15 -24.30
N ASN A 218 -50.59 -26.40 -24.13
CA ASN A 218 -51.86 -26.93 -23.65
C ASN A 218 -52.73 -27.32 -24.85
N VAL A 219 -53.19 -28.57 -24.89
CA VAL A 219 -54.12 -29.08 -25.92
C VAL A 219 -55.50 -29.18 -25.29
N LYS A 220 -56.41 -28.28 -25.68
CA LYS A 220 -57.73 -28.11 -25.03
C LYS A 220 -58.74 -29.22 -25.36
N GLU A 221 -58.54 -29.95 -26.44
CA GLU A 221 -59.40 -31.04 -26.88
C GLU A 221 -58.73 -32.40 -26.62
N TYR A 222 -59.52 -33.42 -26.28
CA TYR A 222 -59.00 -34.78 -26.12
C TYR A 222 -58.51 -35.31 -27.47
N VAL A 223 -57.20 -35.53 -27.58
CA VAL A 223 -56.54 -36.15 -28.74
C VAL A 223 -56.31 -37.63 -28.47
N SER A 224 -56.26 -38.45 -29.52
CA SER A 224 -55.86 -39.85 -29.37
C SER A 224 -54.39 -39.97 -28.94
N ASP A 225 -54.03 -41.03 -28.21
CA ASP A 225 -52.63 -41.26 -27.77
C ASP A 225 -51.65 -41.29 -28.94
N ALA A 226 -52.08 -41.81 -30.08
CA ALA A 226 -51.28 -41.88 -31.30
C ALA A 226 -51.00 -40.48 -31.89
N ASP A 227 -52.00 -39.60 -31.86
CA ASP A 227 -51.85 -38.22 -32.32
C ASP A 227 -51.02 -37.38 -31.35
N PHE A 228 -51.17 -37.61 -30.04
CA PHE A 228 -50.38 -36.93 -29.02
C PHE A 228 -48.87 -37.24 -29.15
N GLU A 229 -48.51 -38.52 -29.30
CA GLU A 229 -47.11 -38.90 -29.49
C GLU A 229 -46.54 -38.45 -30.84
N ARG A 230 -47.40 -38.33 -31.87
CA ARG A 230 -47.02 -37.68 -33.13
C ARG A 230 -46.71 -36.19 -32.94
N ILE A 231 -47.60 -35.44 -32.29
CA ILE A 231 -47.41 -34.01 -32.00
C ILE A 231 -46.15 -33.79 -31.17
N LYS A 232 -45.89 -34.61 -30.16
CA LYS A 232 -44.70 -34.55 -29.31
C LYS A 232 -43.40 -34.80 -30.08
N ARG A 233 -43.41 -35.77 -31.00
CA ARG A 233 -42.27 -36.07 -31.88
C ARG A 233 -42.02 -34.94 -32.89
N ASP A 234 -43.07 -34.47 -33.57
CA ASP A 234 -43.00 -33.35 -34.51
C ASP A 234 -42.50 -32.08 -33.80
N TRP A 235 -42.94 -31.87 -32.55
CA TRP A 235 -42.48 -30.79 -31.68
C TRP A 235 -40.99 -30.92 -31.35
N ARG A 236 -40.54 -32.06 -30.85
CA ARG A 236 -39.11 -32.28 -30.52
C ARG A 236 -38.22 -32.18 -31.75
N GLN A 237 -38.67 -32.67 -32.91
CA GLN A 237 -37.92 -32.58 -34.15
C GLN A 237 -37.82 -31.13 -34.68
N SER A 238 -38.88 -30.34 -34.52
CA SER A 238 -38.92 -28.96 -35.01
C SER A 238 -38.31 -27.94 -34.03
N TYR A 239 -38.37 -28.23 -32.72
CA TYR A 239 -38.08 -27.28 -31.63
C TYR A 239 -37.08 -27.78 -30.58
N GLY A 240 -36.59 -29.02 -30.66
CA GLY A 240 -35.61 -29.59 -29.72
C GLY A 240 -34.15 -29.18 -29.98
N GLY A 241 -33.90 -28.15 -30.79
CA GLY A 241 -32.57 -27.65 -31.10
C GLY A 241 -32.13 -26.48 -30.19
N PRO A 242 -30.85 -26.07 -30.24
CA PRO A 242 -30.28 -24.99 -29.39
C PRO A 242 -30.85 -23.58 -29.65
N GLN A 243 -31.68 -23.39 -30.68
CA GLN A 243 -32.22 -22.10 -31.09
C GLN A 243 -33.67 -21.93 -30.67
N ARG A 244 -33.99 -20.79 -30.06
CA ARG A 244 -35.38 -20.36 -29.79
C ARG A 244 -36.11 -20.13 -31.12
N ARG A 245 -36.99 -21.05 -31.53
CA ARG A 245 -37.81 -20.95 -32.75
C ARG A 245 -39.28 -20.76 -32.39
N THR A 246 -39.99 -19.92 -33.15
CA THR A 246 -41.42 -19.64 -32.97
C THR A 246 -42.28 -20.84 -33.38
N ALA A 247 -43.21 -21.23 -32.50
CA ALA A 247 -44.10 -22.36 -32.70
C ALA A 247 -45.24 -22.06 -33.68
N PHE A 248 -45.50 -22.97 -34.62
CA PHE A 248 -46.70 -22.97 -35.46
C PHE A 248 -47.34 -24.36 -35.37
N LEU A 249 -48.47 -24.47 -34.69
CA LEU A 249 -49.23 -25.71 -34.58
C LEU A 249 -50.58 -25.57 -35.29
N ARG A 250 -50.96 -26.57 -36.08
CA ARG A 250 -52.30 -26.67 -36.69
C ARG A 250 -53.16 -27.60 -35.84
N GLY A 251 -54.09 -27.02 -35.10
CA GLY A 251 -55.07 -27.72 -34.27
C GLY A 251 -55.97 -26.70 -33.60
N GLY A 252 -57.28 -26.96 -33.55
CA GLY A 252 -58.21 -26.12 -32.80
C GLY A 252 -57.80 -26.10 -31.32
N GLY A 253 -57.61 -24.91 -30.75
CA GLY A 253 -57.48 -24.74 -29.30
C GLY A 253 -56.10 -24.98 -28.68
N ILE A 254 -55.00 -25.01 -29.43
CA ILE A 254 -53.65 -25.08 -28.83
C ILE A 254 -53.24 -23.71 -28.26
N GLU A 255 -52.92 -23.65 -26.97
CA GLU A 255 -52.49 -22.43 -26.28
C GLU A 255 -51.07 -22.58 -25.76
N TRP A 256 -50.20 -21.61 -26.09
CA TRP A 256 -48.85 -21.51 -25.53
C TRP A 256 -48.89 -20.72 -24.23
N GLN A 257 -48.48 -21.34 -23.13
CA GLN A 257 -48.29 -20.66 -21.85
C GLN A 257 -46.80 -20.56 -21.57
N ASN A 258 -46.28 -19.33 -21.54
CA ASN A 258 -44.89 -19.10 -21.22
C ASN A 258 -44.62 -19.50 -19.75
N ILE A 259 -43.72 -20.45 -19.51
CA ILE A 259 -43.22 -20.75 -18.16
C ILE A 259 -41.87 -20.10 -18.04
N GLY A 260 -41.80 -19.01 -17.31
CA GLY A 260 -40.53 -18.37 -17.02
C GLY A 260 -40.77 -17.05 -16.32
N LEU A 261 -40.16 -16.87 -15.16
CA LEU A 261 -40.04 -15.53 -14.57
C LEU A 261 -39.26 -14.67 -15.57
N SER A 262 -39.77 -13.47 -15.88
CA SER A 262 -39.00 -12.52 -16.67
C SER A 262 -37.76 -12.14 -15.85
N HIS A 263 -36.58 -11.99 -16.47
CA HIS A 263 -35.38 -11.58 -15.73
C HIS A 263 -35.55 -10.20 -15.08
N THR A 264 -36.45 -9.37 -15.64
CA THR A 264 -36.91 -8.11 -15.05
C THR A 264 -37.65 -8.34 -13.73
N ASP A 265 -38.32 -9.49 -13.56
CA ASP A 265 -39.09 -9.82 -12.35
C ASP A 265 -38.18 -10.33 -11.22
N LEU A 266 -36.97 -10.81 -11.53
CA LEU A 266 -35.99 -11.34 -10.58
C LEU A 266 -34.91 -10.34 -10.16
N ASP A 267 -34.94 -9.11 -10.70
CA ASP A 267 -34.00 -8.01 -10.45
C ASP A 267 -32.52 -8.45 -10.27
N PHE A 268 -32.11 -9.38 -11.13
CA PHE A 268 -30.88 -10.13 -10.96
C PHE A 268 -29.63 -9.24 -11.07
N LEU A 269 -29.68 -8.23 -11.94
CA LEU A 269 -28.58 -7.28 -12.14
C LEU A 269 -28.32 -6.48 -10.88
N ASN A 270 -29.37 -5.92 -10.26
CA ASN A 270 -29.23 -5.18 -9.01
C ASN A 270 -28.78 -6.09 -7.87
N GLY A 271 -29.27 -7.34 -7.82
CA GLY A 271 -28.82 -8.33 -6.82
C GLY A 271 -27.31 -8.64 -6.93
N ARG A 272 -26.80 -8.84 -8.15
CA ARG A 272 -25.37 -9.06 -8.38
C ARG A 272 -24.52 -7.82 -8.08
N GLU A 273 -25.02 -6.64 -8.40
CA GLU A 273 -24.36 -5.39 -8.02
C GLU A 273 -24.31 -5.22 -6.49
N ALA A 274 -25.39 -5.52 -5.79
CA ALA A 274 -25.44 -5.49 -4.33
C ALA A 274 -24.44 -6.47 -3.71
N HIS A 275 -24.39 -7.72 -4.19
CA HIS A 275 -23.43 -8.70 -3.70
C HIS A 275 -21.99 -8.34 -4.05
N ARG A 276 -21.71 -7.80 -5.24
CA ARG A 276 -20.39 -7.26 -5.58
C ARG A 276 -19.97 -6.20 -4.56
N ASN A 277 -20.84 -5.23 -4.29
CA ASN A 277 -20.53 -4.14 -3.38
C ASN A 277 -20.35 -4.65 -1.94
N GLU A 278 -21.16 -5.61 -1.49
CA GLU A 278 -21.02 -6.27 -0.19
C GLU A 278 -19.68 -7.01 -0.05
N ILE A 279 -19.29 -7.80 -1.07
CA ILE A 279 -18.01 -8.52 -1.10
C ILE A 279 -16.83 -7.54 -1.07
N LEU A 280 -16.85 -6.50 -1.91
CA LEU A 280 -15.77 -5.50 -1.94
C LEU A 280 -15.66 -4.74 -0.61
N ASN A 281 -16.79 -4.36 -0.01
CA ASN A 281 -16.80 -3.70 1.29
C ASN A 281 -16.26 -4.59 2.41
N LEU A 282 -16.52 -5.91 2.39
CA LEU A 282 -15.95 -6.86 3.34
C LEU A 282 -14.42 -6.93 3.29
N TYR A 283 -13.85 -6.82 2.08
CA TYR A 283 -12.40 -6.71 1.91
C TYR A 283 -11.85 -5.30 2.14
N GLY A 284 -12.72 -4.32 2.36
CA GLY A 284 -12.33 -2.91 2.54
C GLY A 284 -11.90 -2.24 1.24
N ILE A 285 -12.36 -2.72 0.09
CA ILE A 285 -12.09 -2.11 -1.21
C ILE A 285 -13.24 -1.15 -1.55
N PRO A 286 -13.00 0.16 -1.60
CA PRO A 286 -14.04 1.11 -1.95
C PRO A 286 -14.50 0.91 -3.40
N VAL A 287 -15.82 0.83 -3.61
CA VAL A 287 -16.43 0.64 -4.94
C VAL A 287 -16.01 1.72 -5.94
N GLY A 288 -15.69 2.93 -5.47
CA GLY A 288 -15.18 4.03 -6.29
C GLY A 288 -13.87 3.74 -7.04
N LEU A 289 -13.10 2.73 -6.63
CA LEU A 289 -11.90 2.29 -7.36
C LEU A 289 -12.23 1.44 -8.61
N ILE A 290 -13.42 0.85 -8.65
CA ILE A 290 -13.83 -0.11 -9.70
C ILE A 290 -15.01 0.44 -10.52
N SER A 291 -15.73 1.43 -9.99
CA SER A 291 -16.92 2.01 -10.63
C SER A 291 -16.60 2.74 -11.93
N GLU A 292 -17.38 2.44 -12.96
CA GLU A 292 -17.28 3.09 -14.29
C GLU A 292 -17.64 4.59 -14.25
N ASN A 293 -18.42 5.02 -13.25
CA ASN A 293 -18.91 6.40 -13.11
C ASN A 293 -18.09 7.22 -12.10
N ALA A 294 -16.90 6.77 -11.72
CA ALA A 294 -16.07 7.50 -10.75
C ALA A 294 -15.47 8.77 -11.37
N THR A 295 -15.76 9.93 -10.78
CA THR A 295 -15.01 11.16 -11.06
C THR A 295 -13.60 11.07 -10.47
N GLU A 296 -12.64 11.83 -11.00
CA GLU A 296 -11.26 11.84 -10.49
C GLU A 296 -11.18 12.17 -8.99
N ALA A 297 -11.99 13.13 -8.53
CA ALA A 297 -12.07 13.50 -7.12
C ALA A 297 -12.55 12.33 -6.25
N ASN A 298 -13.56 11.58 -6.71
CA ASN A 298 -14.08 10.42 -5.98
C ASN A 298 -13.06 9.27 -5.98
N ALA A 299 -12.35 9.05 -7.09
CA ALA A 299 -11.31 8.03 -7.20
C ALA A 299 -10.14 8.31 -6.24
N LYS A 300 -9.66 9.56 -6.15
CA LYS A 300 -8.62 9.97 -5.20
C LYS A 300 -9.02 9.74 -3.74
N VAL A 301 -10.27 10.06 -3.40
CA VAL A 301 -10.81 9.79 -2.05
C VAL A 301 -10.90 8.29 -1.79
N ALA A 302 -11.35 7.50 -2.78
CA ALA A 302 -11.44 6.06 -2.68
C ALA A 302 -10.06 5.40 -2.50
N GLU A 303 -9.05 5.84 -3.24
CA GLU A 303 -7.67 5.37 -3.10
C GLU A 303 -7.11 5.69 -1.71
N ARG A 304 -7.32 6.91 -1.23
CA ARG A 304 -6.94 7.30 0.14
C ARG A 304 -7.59 6.41 1.20
N LEU A 305 -8.90 6.16 1.09
CA LEU A 305 -9.61 5.28 2.03
C LEU A 305 -9.08 3.85 1.98
N PHE A 306 -8.80 3.33 0.79
CA PHE A 306 -8.20 2.00 0.63
C PHE A 306 -6.83 1.92 1.33
N ILE A 307 -5.95 2.90 1.10
CA ILE A 307 -4.62 2.91 1.70
C ILE A 307 -4.71 3.04 3.22
N GLU A 308 -5.42 4.05 3.73
CA GLU A 308 -5.46 4.36 5.17
C GLU A 308 -6.23 3.33 6.00
N ARG A 309 -7.38 2.85 5.50
CA ARG A 309 -8.32 2.04 6.29
C ARG A 309 -8.18 0.54 6.06
N THR A 310 -7.63 0.13 4.92
CA THR A 310 -7.56 -1.28 4.53
C THR A 310 -6.13 -1.77 4.46
N LEU A 311 -5.28 -1.10 3.70
CA LEU A 311 -3.92 -1.56 3.45
C LEU A 311 -2.98 -1.32 4.64
N TRP A 312 -2.93 -0.08 5.15
CA TRP A 312 -2.02 0.31 6.22
C TRP A 312 -2.17 -0.52 7.50
N PRO A 313 -3.39 -0.79 8.02
CA PRO A 313 -3.53 -1.65 9.20
C PRO A 313 -3.01 -3.09 8.99
N LYS A 314 -3.15 -3.62 7.76
CA LYS A 314 -2.65 -4.96 7.41
C LYS A 314 -1.11 -4.98 7.37
N LEU A 315 -0.49 -3.94 6.80
CA LEU A 315 0.96 -3.77 6.77
C LEU A 315 1.53 -3.66 8.18
N VAL A 316 0.96 -2.81 9.04
CA VAL A 316 1.39 -2.67 10.44
C VAL A 316 1.30 -4.00 11.18
N ARG A 317 0.22 -4.77 10.99
CA ARG A 317 0.08 -6.10 11.61
C ARG A 317 1.18 -7.07 11.18
N ILE A 318 1.51 -7.12 9.89
CA ILE A 318 2.57 -7.98 9.37
C ILE A 318 3.92 -7.53 9.92
N ALA A 319 4.21 -6.23 9.90
CA ALA A 319 5.46 -5.67 10.40
C ALA A 319 5.66 -5.92 11.90
N GLN A 320 4.61 -5.78 12.72
CA GLN A 320 4.67 -6.10 14.15
C GLN A 320 4.92 -7.59 14.39
N LYS A 321 4.31 -8.47 13.59
CA LYS A 321 4.52 -9.91 13.69
C LYS A 321 5.96 -10.30 13.31
N ILE A 322 6.50 -9.71 12.25
CA ILE A 322 7.91 -9.86 11.85
C ILE A 322 8.83 -9.34 12.96
N SER A 323 8.51 -8.20 13.56
CA SER A 323 9.28 -7.64 14.68
C SER A 323 9.30 -8.56 15.89
N GLN A 324 8.18 -9.23 16.17
CA GLN A 324 8.03 -10.10 17.33
C GLN A 324 8.70 -11.46 17.16
N GLU A 325 8.62 -12.08 15.98
CA GLU A 325 9.03 -13.48 15.77
C GLU A 325 10.26 -13.66 14.87
N LEU A 326 10.52 -12.74 13.92
CA LEU A 326 11.67 -12.83 13.01
C LEU A 326 12.88 -12.01 13.51
N LEU A 327 12.67 -10.74 13.90
CA LEU A 327 13.80 -9.89 14.30
C LEU A 327 14.61 -10.37 15.52
N PRO A 328 14.05 -11.11 16.50
CA PRO A 328 14.83 -11.59 17.65
C PRO A 328 15.96 -12.55 17.32
N PHE A 329 16.03 -13.11 16.10
CA PHE A 329 17.17 -13.92 15.66
C PHE A 329 18.46 -13.10 15.47
N TRP A 330 18.36 -11.76 15.39
CA TRP A 330 19.50 -10.85 15.31
C TRP A 330 19.65 -10.03 16.59
N ALA A 331 20.89 -9.83 17.04
CA ALA A 331 21.18 -9.10 18.26
C ALA A 331 20.90 -7.60 18.12
N GLY A 332 20.06 -7.07 19.01
CA GLY A 332 19.71 -5.64 19.07
C GLY A 332 18.21 -5.45 19.20
N GLU A 333 17.80 -4.20 19.44
CA GLU A 333 16.39 -3.82 19.53
C GLU A 333 15.95 -3.29 18.18
N HIS A 334 15.29 -4.15 17.42
CA HIS A 334 14.91 -3.86 16.04
C HIS A 334 13.39 -3.90 15.91
N VAL A 335 12.85 -3.02 15.07
CA VAL A 335 11.45 -2.98 14.70
C VAL A 335 11.36 -2.92 13.18
N ALA A 336 10.56 -3.81 12.60
CA ALA A 336 10.21 -3.76 11.20
C ALA A 336 9.06 -2.76 11.03
N ALA A 337 9.19 -1.88 10.04
CA ALA A 337 8.15 -0.95 9.65
C ALA A 337 8.10 -0.86 8.13
N PHE A 338 6.89 -0.84 7.57
CA PHE A 338 6.71 -0.50 6.16
C PHE A 338 6.87 1.00 5.97
N GLU A 339 7.40 1.41 4.81
CA GLU A 339 7.43 2.82 4.42
C GLU A 339 6.01 3.38 4.39
N ASP A 340 5.81 4.58 4.94
CA ASP A 340 4.48 5.19 5.05
C ASP A 340 3.99 5.70 3.69
N ILE A 341 3.11 4.93 3.07
CA ILE A 341 2.49 5.24 1.77
C ILE A 341 1.18 6.03 1.90
N ARG A 342 0.75 6.40 3.10
CA ARG A 342 -0.52 7.10 3.28
C ARG A 342 -0.47 8.47 2.58
N PRO A 343 -1.49 8.81 1.78
CA PRO A 343 -1.52 10.10 1.10
C PRO A 343 -1.47 11.23 2.12
N THR A 344 -0.34 11.93 2.17
CA THR A 344 -0.23 13.17 2.93
C THR A 344 -0.68 14.29 2.02
N ASP A 345 -1.63 15.12 2.47
CA ASP A 345 -2.00 16.31 1.73
C ASP A 345 -0.83 17.30 1.80
N GLY A 346 0.02 17.25 0.76
CA GLY A 346 1.18 18.12 0.65
C GLY A 346 0.79 19.59 0.66
N GLN A 347 -0.39 19.96 0.13
CA GLN A 347 -0.85 21.34 0.17
C GLN A 347 -1.29 21.75 1.57
N ALA A 348 -2.04 20.90 2.27
CA ALA A 348 -2.40 21.17 3.66
C ALA A 348 -1.16 21.26 4.56
N ARG A 349 -0.19 20.34 4.40
CA ARG A 349 1.08 20.35 5.14
C ARG A 349 1.91 21.59 4.82
N LEU A 350 2.01 21.99 3.54
CA LEU A 350 2.70 23.22 3.16
C LEU A 350 1.99 24.47 3.67
N ASN A 351 0.66 24.49 3.71
CA ASN A 351 -0.11 25.59 4.27
C ASN A 351 0.08 25.69 5.78
N GLU A 352 0.05 24.57 6.50
CA GLU A 352 0.36 24.49 7.94
C GLU A 352 1.77 25.02 8.22
N ILE A 353 2.77 24.54 7.48
CA ILE A 353 4.15 25.01 7.57
C ILE A 353 4.25 26.52 7.31
N ARG A 354 3.58 27.03 6.25
CA ARG A 354 3.53 28.47 5.93
C ARG A 354 2.88 29.30 7.05
N THR A 355 1.84 28.78 7.69
CA THR A 355 1.20 29.44 8.83
C THR A 355 2.09 29.43 10.08
N ALA A 356 2.96 28.43 10.22
CA ALA A 356 3.87 28.30 11.35
C ALA A 356 5.16 29.14 11.22
N TYR A 357 5.56 29.55 10.00
CA TYR A 357 6.74 30.40 9.73
C TYR A 357 6.93 31.62 10.64
N PRO A 358 5.89 32.42 10.97
CA PRO A 358 6.06 33.58 11.83
C PRO A 358 6.21 33.25 13.33
N VAL A 359 5.90 32.02 13.76
CA VAL A 359 5.85 31.64 15.18
C VAL A 359 7.02 30.73 15.55
N LEU A 360 7.36 29.76 14.69
CA LEU A 360 8.40 28.78 14.95
C LEU A 360 9.74 29.23 14.37
N SER A 361 10.82 28.98 15.10
CA SER A 361 12.18 29.10 14.59
C SER A 361 12.44 28.11 13.45
N ILE A 362 13.43 28.42 12.61
CA ILE A 362 13.83 27.55 11.50
C ILE A 362 14.26 26.17 12.02
N ASN A 363 14.93 26.10 13.17
CA ASN A 363 15.33 24.86 13.81
C ASN A 363 14.13 24.06 14.33
N GLU A 364 13.13 24.71 14.94
CA GLU A 364 11.88 24.05 15.33
C GLU A 364 11.13 23.50 14.11
N ILE A 365 11.04 24.26 13.01
CA ILE A 365 10.40 23.79 11.77
C ILE A 365 11.18 22.59 11.18
N ARG A 366 12.52 22.66 11.13
CA ARG A 366 13.38 21.58 10.62
C ARG A 366 13.25 20.31 11.44
N GLN A 367 13.17 20.43 12.76
CA GLN A 367 13.06 19.29 13.66
C GLN A 367 11.64 18.71 13.67
N GLN A 368 10.61 19.56 13.71
CA GLN A 368 9.20 19.15 13.79
C GLN A 368 8.67 18.56 12.47
N TYR A 369 9.01 19.15 11.32
CA TYR A 369 8.43 18.74 10.04
C TYR A 369 9.36 17.89 9.18
N TYR A 370 10.68 18.02 9.32
CA TYR A 370 11.64 17.37 8.44
C TYR A 370 12.62 16.42 9.16
N HIS A 371 12.57 16.37 10.49
CA HIS A 371 13.51 15.61 11.34
C HIS A 371 14.99 15.84 10.97
N LEU A 372 15.31 17.05 10.48
CA LEU A 372 16.66 17.41 10.07
C LEU A 372 17.44 17.95 11.28
N PRO A 373 18.77 17.77 11.29
CA PRO A 373 19.61 18.34 12.34
C PRO A 373 19.51 19.88 12.36
N PRO A 374 19.63 20.50 13.54
CA PRO A 374 19.59 21.95 13.69
C PRO A 374 20.77 22.60 12.97
N VAL A 375 20.56 23.82 12.51
CA VAL A 375 21.58 24.67 11.87
C VAL A 375 21.91 25.85 12.77
N MET A 376 23.17 26.28 12.78
CA MET A 376 23.67 27.34 13.68
C MET A 376 22.96 28.69 13.53
N TRP A 377 22.29 28.93 12.40
CA TRP A 377 21.57 30.17 12.07
C TRP A 377 20.05 30.02 12.17
N GLY A 378 19.57 28.89 12.72
CA GLY A 378 18.15 28.51 12.66
C GLY A 378 17.31 28.89 13.88
N ASP A 379 17.85 29.62 14.86
CA ASP A 379 17.16 29.89 16.12
C ASP A 379 16.14 31.06 16.03
N LEU A 380 16.06 31.73 14.88
CA LEU A 380 15.08 32.79 14.62
C LEU A 380 13.94 32.31 13.72
N PRO A 381 12.72 32.86 13.86
CA PRO A 381 11.62 32.63 12.93
C PRO A 381 11.93 33.12 11.51
N VAL A 382 11.27 32.51 10.53
CA VAL A 382 11.45 32.84 9.12
C VAL A 382 11.01 34.29 8.89
N GLY A 383 11.96 35.16 8.50
CA GLY A 383 11.68 36.57 8.15
C GLY A 383 12.06 37.60 9.22
N GLN A 384 12.56 37.20 10.39
CA GLN A 384 13.20 38.14 11.32
C GLN A 384 14.70 38.22 11.03
N ALA A 385 15.17 39.42 10.67
CA ALA A 385 16.58 39.68 10.48
C ALA A 385 17.32 39.59 11.82
N VAL A 386 18.49 38.94 11.82
CA VAL A 386 19.44 38.99 12.94
C VAL A 386 19.76 40.47 13.19
N PRO A 387 19.57 41.03 14.40
CA PRO A 387 20.11 42.35 14.70
C PRO A 387 21.63 42.27 14.53
N ALA A 388 22.19 43.01 13.58
CA ALA A 388 23.62 43.10 13.43
C ALA A 388 24.20 43.71 14.72
N GLU A 389 24.87 42.89 15.53
CA GLU A 389 25.68 43.40 16.64
C GLU A 389 26.80 44.27 16.05
N THR A 390 26.65 45.59 16.14
CA THR A 390 27.75 46.52 15.91
C THR A 390 28.64 46.55 17.16
N PRO A 391 29.96 46.26 17.04
CA PRO A 391 30.86 46.46 18.16
C PRO A 391 31.00 47.96 18.43
N ASN A 392 30.70 48.37 19.67
CA ASN A 392 30.88 49.73 20.17
C ASN A 392 32.30 50.25 19.88
N GLY A 393 32.38 51.36 19.14
CA GLY A 393 33.59 52.12 18.90
C GLY A 393 33.26 53.59 18.67
N SER A 394 33.56 54.41 19.66
CA SER A 394 33.35 55.86 19.75
C SER A 394 34.01 56.68 18.64
N GLY A 395 33.32 57.70 18.12
CA GLY A 395 33.92 58.76 17.31
C GLY A 395 32.88 59.77 16.80
N GLN A 396 32.99 61.01 17.26
CA GLN A 396 32.21 62.18 16.86
C GLN A 396 32.47 62.54 15.38
N ASP A 397 31.45 62.92 14.60
CA ASP A 397 31.21 64.30 14.19
C ASP A 397 30.02 64.46 13.22
N ARG A 398 29.60 65.72 13.10
CA ARG A 398 28.35 66.27 12.57
C ARG A 398 28.03 65.99 11.08
N ALA A 399 26.72 65.89 10.84
CA ALA A 399 25.92 66.44 9.73
C ALA A 399 26.41 66.28 8.28
N GLU A 400 25.63 65.59 7.43
CA GLU A 400 24.82 66.24 6.38
C GLU A 400 23.95 65.21 5.63
N VAL A 401 22.81 65.71 5.19
CA VAL A 401 21.74 65.03 4.45
C VAL A 401 22.12 64.97 2.97
N ASP A 402 21.75 63.88 2.32
CA ASP A 402 21.67 63.69 0.85
C ASP A 402 22.95 63.26 0.10
N SER A 403 23.24 61.96 0.07
CA SER A 403 24.17 61.35 -0.92
C SER A 403 23.93 59.85 -1.22
N GLY A 404 22.82 59.26 -0.77
CA GLY A 404 22.57 57.82 -0.83
C GLY A 404 22.50 57.21 -2.24
N ALA A 405 22.15 57.99 -3.26
CA ALA A 405 22.13 57.52 -4.65
C ALA A 405 23.52 57.51 -5.30
N ALA A 406 24.35 58.53 -5.03
CA ALA A 406 25.67 58.68 -5.65
C ALA A 406 26.70 57.65 -5.12
N ASP A 407 26.57 57.24 -3.86
CA ASP A 407 27.48 56.25 -3.25
C ASP A 407 27.18 54.82 -3.73
N GLY A 408 25.90 54.52 -4.03
CA GLY A 408 25.46 53.25 -4.62
C GLY A 408 26.02 53.05 -6.03
N THR A 409 25.88 54.04 -6.92
CA THR A 409 26.42 53.97 -8.29
C THR A 409 27.94 53.86 -8.29
N LYS A 410 28.62 54.57 -7.37
CA LYS A 410 30.08 54.48 -7.23
C LYS A 410 30.53 53.10 -6.73
N ALA A 411 29.81 52.50 -5.79
CA ALA A 411 30.06 51.14 -5.32
C ALA A 411 29.84 50.11 -6.44
N ALA A 412 28.76 50.22 -7.21
CA ALA A 412 28.46 49.36 -8.36
C ALA A 412 29.54 49.45 -9.46
N LEU A 413 30.02 50.66 -9.78
CA LEU A 413 31.09 50.84 -10.76
C LEU A 413 32.44 50.25 -10.30
N LEU A 414 32.74 50.32 -9.01
CA LEU A 414 33.94 49.70 -8.44
C LEU A 414 33.84 48.18 -8.46
N GLU A 415 32.66 47.63 -8.14
CA GLU A 415 32.37 46.20 -8.22
C GLU A 415 32.54 45.69 -9.66
N LEU A 416 31.96 46.36 -10.66
CA LEU A 416 32.16 46.00 -12.09
C LEU A 416 33.62 46.07 -12.53
N ARG A 417 34.40 47.06 -12.05
CA ARG A 417 35.84 47.12 -12.34
C ARG A 417 36.62 45.98 -11.72
N SER A 418 36.24 45.58 -10.50
CA SER A 418 36.88 44.44 -9.83
C SER A 418 36.60 43.13 -10.58
N TRP A 419 35.35 42.94 -11.04
CA TRP A 419 34.94 41.76 -11.77
C TRP A 419 35.47 41.72 -13.21
N GLU A 420 35.54 42.86 -13.92
CA GLU A 420 36.18 42.92 -15.25
C GLU A 420 37.66 42.48 -15.16
N ARG A 421 38.40 42.99 -14.17
CA ARG A 421 39.80 42.57 -13.96
C ARG A 421 39.91 41.11 -13.58
N PHE A 422 39.00 40.62 -12.73
CA PHE A 422 38.99 39.23 -12.28
C PHE A 422 38.73 38.26 -13.43
N THR A 423 37.70 38.53 -14.25
CA THR A 423 37.29 37.71 -15.39
C THR A 423 38.35 37.70 -16.49
N LEU A 424 38.93 38.85 -16.83
CA LEU A 424 40.02 38.92 -17.83
C LEU A 424 41.28 38.20 -17.37
N LYS A 425 41.67 38.33 -16.10
CA LYS A 425 42.87 37.66 -15.56
C LYS A 425 42.76 36.14 -15.58
N ARG A 426 41.53 35.61 -15.50
CA ARG A 426 41.26 34.16 -15.44
C ARG A 426 40.68 33.58 -16.74
N TRP A 427 40.62 34.38 -17.81
CA TRP A 427 40.13 33.90 -19.11
C TRP A 427 40.94 32.69 -19.59
N GLY A 428 40.28 31.54 -19.76
CA GLY A 428 40.92 30.27 -20.15
C GLY A 428 41.40 29.38 -19.00
N GLN A 429 41.08 29.69 -17.73
CA GLN A 429 41.35 28.81 -16.58
C GLN A 429 40.05 28.10 -16.12
N GLU A 430 40.13 26.82 -15.74
CA GLU A 430 38.95 25.96 -15.42
C GLU A 430 38.25 26.27 -14.08
N ASP A 431 38.77 27.21 -13.29
CA ASP A 431 38.25 27.51 -11.95
C ASP A 431 37.13 28.57 -11.99
N ARG A 432 35.87 28.12 -11.93
CA ARG A 432 34.64 28.91 -12.10
C ARG A 432 34.09 29.41 -10.76
N ARG A 433 34.65 30.49 -10.22
CA ARG A 433 33.96 31.25 -9.16
C ARG A 433 32.74 31.95 -9.75
N ALA A 434 31.57 31.74 -9.14
CA ALA A 434 30.32 32.38 -9.56
C ALA A 434 30.40 33.91 -9.42
N PHE A 435 29.73 34.64 -10.31
CA PHE A 435 29.60 36.09 -10.24
C PHE A 435 28.71 36.46 -9.04
N GLU A 436 29.32 36.98 -7.98
CA GLU A 436 28.63 37.41 -6.76
C GLU A 436 28.42 38.92 -6.81
N VAL A 437 27.17 39.35 -6.64
CA VAL A 437 26.75 40.75 -6.69
C VAL A 437 26.41 41.23 -5.29
N ARG A 438 26.99 42.36 -4.87
CA ARG A 438 26.71 43.00 -3.58
C ARG A 438 26.11 44.41 -3.73
N ALA A 439 26.49 45.14 -4.75
CA ALA A 439 26.09 46.54 -4.98
C ALA A 439 25.50 46.80 -6.37
N LEU A 440 25.57 45.84 -7.31
CA LEU A 440 24.95 45.97 -8.63
C LEU A 440 23.42 45.74 -8.57
N PRO A 441 22.61 46.55 -9.29
CA PRO A 441 21.20 46.24 -9.53
C PRO A 441 21.01 44.91 -10.25
N ASP A 442 19.94 44.18 -9.91
CA ASP A 442 19.68 42.83 -10.42
C ASP A 442 19.56 42.76 -11.95
N GLU A 443 19.03 43.80 -12.59
CA GLU A 443 18.88 43.88 -14.05
C GLU A 443 20.26 43.93 -14.75
N VAL A 444 21.13 44.86 -14.33
CA VAL A 444 22.49 45.00 -14.87
C VAL A 444 23.33 43.75 -14.57
N ALA A 445 23.16 43.16 -13.38
CA ALA A 445 23.83 41.91 -13.02
C ALA A 445 23.45 40.76 -13.95
N PHE A 446 22.17 40.64 -14.29
CA PHE A 446 21.66 39.61 -15.19
C PHE A 446 22.22 39.78 -16.62
N GLU A 447 22.28 41.02 -17.12
CA GLU A 447 22.87 41.32 -18.42
C GLU A 447 24.36 40.96 -18.48
N VAL A 448 25.12 41.31 -17.44
CA VAL A 448 26.54 40.97 -17.34
C VAL A 448 26.75 39.46 -17.35
N VAL A 449 25.98 38.70 -16.56
CA VAL A 449 26.10 37.23 -16.53
C VAL A 449 25.77 36.63 -17.89
N THR A 450 24.69 37.08 -18.53
CA THR A 450 24.27 36.60 -19.85
C THR A 450 25.31 36.93 -20.92
N GLY A 451 25.85 38.15 -20.91
CA GLY A 451 26.91 38.58 -21.82
C GLY A 451 28.22 37.80 -21.62
N LEU A 452 28.58 37.49 -20.37
CA LEU A 452 29.79 36.69 -20.07
C LEU A 452 29.66 35.23 -20.53
N LEU A 453 28.47 34.66 -20.47
CA LEU A 453 28.22 33.31 -21.01
C LEU A 453 28.34 33.26 -22.53
N ALA A 454 28.01 34.36 -23.22
CA ALA A 454 28.09 34.48 -24.67
C ALA A 454 29.44 34.98 -25.18
N ALA A 455 30.32 35.47 -24.31
CA ALA A 455 31.61 36.03 -24.71
C ALA A 455 32.56 34.90 -25.17
N GLU A 456 33.12 35.02 -26.38
CA GLU A 456 34.10 34.04 -26.92
C GLU A 456 35.53 34.60 -26.95
N SER A 457 35.72 35.88 -26.61
CA SER A 457 37.03 36.53 -26.60
C SER A 457 37.19 37.52 -25.43
N PRO A 458 38.42 37.82 -25.00
CA PRO A 458 38.68 38.85 -23.98
C PRO A 458 38.13 40.24 -24.38
N GLY A 459 38.10 40.55 -25.68
CA GLY A 459 37.50 41.79 -26.19
C GLY A 459 35.98 41.83 -26.01
N ALA A 460 35.30 40.69 -26.19
CA ALA A 460 33.86 40.59 -25.95
C ALA A 460 33.52 40.75 -24.45
N VAL A 461 34.36 40.22 -23.54
CA VAL A 461 34.22 40.44 -22.10
C VAL A 461 34.31 41.91 -21.73
N GLN A 462 35.29 42.64 -22.28
CA GLN A 462 35.42 44.08 -22.05
C GLN A 462 34.20 44.85 -22.56
N ALA A 463 33.66 44.48 -23.71
CA ALA A 463 32.47 45.12 -24.26
C ALA A 463 31.23 44.94 -23.36
N VAL A 464 31.04 43.74 -22.78
CA VAL A 464 29.94 43.46 -21.83
C VAL A 464 30.05 44.35 -20.58
N PHE A 465 31.25 44.45 -19.98
CA PHE A 465 31.46 45.30 -18.82
C PHE A 465 31.41 46.81 -19.14
N GLN A 466 31.72 47.21 -20.37
CA GLN A 466 31.54 48.59 -20.81
C GLN A 466 30.06 48.95 -20.98
N GLY A 467 29.27 48.09 -21.63
CA GLY A 467 27.81 48.28 -21.76
C GLY A 467 27.13 48.44 -20.40
N ALA A 468 27.44 47.56 -19.45
CA ALA A 468 26.90 47.63 -18.08
C ALA A 468 27.30 48.91 -17.33
N ARG A 469 28.46 49.51 -17.63
CA ARG A 469 28.87 50.80 -17.05
C ARG A 469 28.12 51.97 -17.67
N GLU A 470 27.89 51.92 -18.98
CA GLU A 470 27.15 52.95 -19.69
C GLU A 470 25.69 52.97 -19.23
N GLU A 471 25.09 51.80 -19.04
CA GLU A 471 23.73 51.65 -18.51
C GLU A 471 23.60 52.20 -17.07
N LEU A 472 24.56 51.90 -16.19
CA LEU A 472 24.59 52.45 -14.83
C LEU A 472 24.86 53.95 -14.74
N LEU A 473 25.39 54.56 -15.81
CA LEU A 473 25.61 56.00 -15.89
C LEU A 473 24.46 56.72 -16.62
N ALA A 474 23.63 55.97 -17.35
CA ALA A 474 22.46 56.47 -18.06
C ALA A 474 21.19 56.51 -17.18
N ASN A 475 21.12 55.62 -16.18
CA ASN A 475 20.13 55.59 -15.09
C ASN A 475 20.64 56.34 -13.86
#